data_AF-A0A918LBT4-F1
#
_entry.id   AF-A0A918LBT4-F1
#
_cell.length_a   1.000
_cell.length_b   1.000
_cell.length_c   1.000
_cell.angle_alpha   90.00
_cell.angle_beta   90.00
_cell.angle_gamma   90.00
#
_symmetry.space_group_name_H-M   'P 1'
#
loop_
_entity.id
_entity.type
_entity.pdbx_description
1 polymer ?
#
loop_
_entity_poly.entity_id
_entity_poly.type
_entity_poly.pdbx_seq_one_letter_code
_entity_poly.pdbx_strand_id
1 'polypeptide(L)'
;MRSIVPLLALLALVTGCGGNNSGVEVEFDVELENAISELARARASRPLKELVPGDWTSVHVILGPDTGASIQEQLGQPVEITGDGTYGGDYIQDGDLLVFKRDGEIVRR
;
A
#
# COMPACT_ATOMS: atom_id res chain seq x y z
N MET A 1 12.79 50.86 22.00
CA MET A 1 12.18 49.51 21.96
C MET A 1 12.63 48.89 20.65
N ARG A 2 13.52 47.90 20.72
CA ARG A 2 14.27 47.33 19.58
C ARG A 2 13.45 46.20 18.94
N SER A 3 13.45 46.18 17.62
CA SER A 3 12.72 45.30 16.70
C SER A 3 12.71 43.82 17.09
N ILE A 4 11.54 43.29 17.50
CA ILE A 4 11.26 41.85 17.66
C ILE A 4 10.32 41.36 16.53
N VAL A 5 10.20 42.11 15.43
CA VAL A 5 9.20 41.80 14.39
C VAL A 5 9.62 40.70 13.39
N PRO A 6 10.90 40.38 13.08
CA PRO A 6 11.15 39.46 11.97
C PRO A 6 11.04 37.98 12.37
N LEU A 7 10.99 37.65 13.67
CA LEU A 7 11.06 36.25 14.12
C LEU A 7 9.77 35.45 13.89
N LEU A 8 8.62 36.13 13.72
CA LEU A 8 7.32 35.46 13.53
C LEU A 8 7.03 35.04 12.08
N ALA A 9 7.81 35.52 11.10
CA ALA A 9 7.60 35.15 9.70
C ALA A 9 8.20 33.78 9.33
N LEU A 10 9.13 33.24 10.12
CA LEU A 10 9.80 31.98 9.80
C LEU A 10 9.04 30.72 10.24
N LEU A 11 8.05 30.82 11.14
CA LEU A 11 7.31 29.65 11.64
C LEU A 11 6.25 29.12 10.66
N ALA A 12 5.95 29.84 9.58
CA ALA A 12 4.91 29.45 8.62
C ALA A 12 5.38 28.43 7.56
N LEU A 13 6.65 28.04 7.54
CA LEU A 13 7.21 27.09 6.57
C LEU A 13 7.21 25.63 7.06
N VAL A 14 6.73 25.34 8.27
CA VAL A 14 6.77 23.99 8.85
C VAL A 14 5.44 23.24 8.74
N THR A 15 4.36 23.87 8.26
CA THR A 15 3.03 23.22 8.12
C THR A 15 2.83 22.45 6.81
N GLY A 16 3.89 22.23 6.02
CA GLY A 16 3.79 21.73 4.64
C GLY A 16 4.09 20.25 4.40
N CYS A 17 4.21 19.41 5.44
CA CYS A 17 4.27 17.94 5.27
C CYS A 17 3.05 17.28 5.93
N GLY A 18 1.86 17.84 5.70
CA GLY A 18 0.63 17.08 5.83
C GLY A 18 0.57 16.13 4.64
N GLY A 19 1.37 15.05 4.69
CA GLY A 19 1.25 13.95 3.74
C GLY A 19 -0.21 13.52 3.76
N ASN A 20 -0.81 13.43 2.58
CA ASN A 20 -2.13 12.88 2.41
C ASN A 20 -2.20 11.52 3.14
N ASN A 21 -2.75 11.50 4.36
CA ASN A 21 -3.11 10.27 5.08
C ASN A 21 -4.37 9.66 4.45
N SER A 22 -4.45 9.67 3.13
CA SER A 22 -5.44 8.89 2.40
C SER A 22 -5.02 7.44 2.60
N GLY A 23 -5.67 6.78 3.55
CA GLY A 23 -5.36 5.41 3.94
C GLY A 23 -5.33 4.47 2.74
N VAL A 24 -4.51 3.43 2.87
CA VAL A 24 -4.29 2.49 1.78
C VAL A 24 -5.35 1.36 1.80
N GLU A 25 -6.54 1.52 1.20
CA GLU A 25 -7.64 0.50 1.08
C GLU A 25 -7.26 -0.83 0.35
N VAL A 26 -7.00 -1.90 1.10
CA VAL A 26 -6.71 -3.23 0.53
C VAL A 26 -7.95 -3.87 -0.11
N GLU A 27 -7.85 -4.33 -1.37
CA GLU A 27 -8.94 -5.02 -2.11
C GLU A 27 -8.57 -6.47 -2.43
N PHE A 28 -9.56 -7.37 -2.42
CA PHE A 28 -9.35 -8.77 -2.80
C PHE A 28 -9.49 -8.95 -4.32
N ASP A 29 -8.35 -9.12 -5.01
CA ASP A 29 -8.28 -9.26 -6.47
C ASP A 29 -8.50 -10.73 -6.91
N VAL A 30 -9.77 -11.13 -6.98
CA VAL A 30 -10.20 -12.48 -7.40
C VAL A 30 -9.71 -12.82 -8.82
N GLU A 31 -9.60 -11.84 -9.72
CA GLU A 31 -9.15 -12.09 -11.09
C GLU A 31 -7.67 -12.46 -11.12
N LEU A 32 -6.84 -11.72 -10.38
CA LEU A 32 -5.42 -11.99 -10.25
C LEU A 32 -5.16 -13.32 -9.53
N GLU A 33 -5.87 -13.60 -8.44
CA GLU A 33 -5.77 -14.87 -7.71
C GLU A 33 -6.02 -16.06 -8.65
N ASN A 34 -7.09 -15.99 -9.44
CA ASN A 34 -7.44 -17.03 -10.40
C ASN A 34 -6.37 -17.18 -11.48
N ALA A 35 -5.85 -16.07 -12.01
CA ALA A 35 -4.80 -16.11 -13.04
C ALA A 35 -3.50 -16.75 -12.52
N ILE A 36 -3.08 -16.42 -11.29
CA ILE A 36 -1.92 -17.03 -10.63
C ILE A 36 -2.17 -18.52 -10.38
N SER A 37 -3.36 -18.87 -9.90
CA SER A 37 -3.76 -20.26 -9.63
C SER A 37 -3.72 -21.13 -10.90
N GLU A 38 -4.20 -20.61 -12.03
CA GLU A 38 -4.16 -21.32 -13.31
C GLU A 38 -2.72 -21.51 -13.82
N LEU A 39 -1.85 -20.49 -13.68
CA LEU A 39 -0.43 -20.64 -14.01
C LEU A 39 0.25 -21.70 -13.15
N ALA A 40 -0.04 -21.73 -11.84
CA ALA A 40 0.49 -22.73 -10.92
C ALA A 40 0.04 -24.14 -11.29
N ARG A 41 -1.25 -24.34 -11.59
CA ARG A 41 -1.81 -25.63 -12.06
C ARG A 41 -1.16 -26.10 -13.35
N ALA A 42 -0.93 -25.19 -14.29
CA ALA A 42 -0.28 -25.48 -15.56
C ALA A 42 1.25 -25.63 -15.46
N ARG A 43 1.86 -25.37 -14.28
CA ARG A 43 3.32 -25.22 -14.10
C ARG A 43 3.93 -24.24 -15.11
N ALA A 44 3.18 -23.19 -15.44
CA ALA A 44 3.55 -22.17 -16.38
C ALA A 44 4.05 -20.91 -15.66
N SER A 45 4.76 -20.07 -16.38
CA SER A 45 5.19 -18.74 -15.92
C SER A 45 4.81 -17.69 -16.93
N ARG A 46 4.50 -16.49 -16.44
CA ARG A 46 4.21 -15.30 -17.24
C ARG A 46 4.73 -14.06 -16.53
N PRO A 47 5.18 -13.01 -17.26
CA PRO A 47 5.52 -11.74 -16.65
C PRO A 47 4.33 -11.17 -15.86
N LEU A 48 4.57 -10.69 -14.64
CA LEU A 48 3.52 -10.11 -13.78
C LEU A 48 2.84 -8.90 -14.43
N LYS A 49 3.55 -8.11 -15.25
CA LYS A 49 2.97 -6.98 -16.02
C LYS A 49 1.92 -7.41 -17.06
N GLU A 50 1.91 -8.68 -17.46
CA GLU A 50 0.85 -9.21 -18.33
C GLU A 50 -0.38 -9.65 -17.55
N LEU A 51 -0.24 -9.92 -16.25
CA LEU A 51 -1.35 -10.28 -15.35
C LEU A 51 -1.96 -9.04 -14.70
N VAL A 52 -1.10 -8.10 -14.26
CA VAL A 52 -1.49 -6.82 -13.69
C VAL A 52 -0.85 -5.70 -14.50
N PRO A 53 -1.48 -5.29 -15.61
CA PRO A 53 -1.01 -4.16 -16.40
C PRO A 53 -0.96 -2.91 -15.55
N GLY A 54 0.09 -2.13 -15.74
CA GLY A 54 0.28 -0.93 -14.96
C GLY A 54 1.66 -0.35 -15.13
N ASP A 55 1.77 0.85 -14.60
CA ASP A 55 2.93 1.71 -14.68
C ASP A 55 3.76 1.68 -13.40
N TRP A 56 3.44 0.75 -12.50
CA TRP A 56 4.24 0.36 -11.36
C TRP A 56 5.65 -0.06 -11.80
N THR A 57 6.61 0.21 -10.93
CA THR A 57 8.04 -0.06 -11.13
C THR A 57 8.55 -1.12 -10.16
N SER A 58 7.84 -1.36 -9.05
CA SER A 58 8.15 -2.42 -8.09
C SER A 58 6.90 -3.01 -7.47
N VAL A 59 7.04 -4.21 -6.91
CA VAL A 59 6.00 -4.91 -6.15
C VAL A 59 6.59 -5.34 -4.82
N HIS A 60 5.89 -5.04 -3.73
CA HIS A 60 6.21 -5.52 -2.40
C HIS A 60 5.21 -6.63 -2.04
N VAL A 61 5.71 -7.80 -1.66
CA VAL A 61 4.88 -8.97 -1.34
C VAL A 61 4.89 -9.16 0.16
N ILE A 62 3.72 -9.09 0.78
CA ILE A 62 3.53 -9.37 2.20
C ILE A 62 2.84 -10.73 2.29
N LEU A 63 3.52 -11.67 2.94
CA LEU A 63 3.02 -13.04 3.06
C LEU A 63 2.03 -13.11 4.22
N GLY A 64 0.82 -13.60 3.95
CA GLY A 64 -0.21 -13.75 4.97
C GLY A 64 0.00 -14.97 5.89
N PRO A 65 -0.73 -15.02 7.02
CA PRO A 65 -1.60 -13.96 7.53
C PRO A 65 -0.85 -12.81 8.21
N ASP A 66 -1.42 -11.61 8.18
CA ASP A 66 -0.81 -10.42 8.80
C ASP A 66 -1.83 -9.41 9.36
N THR A 67 -1.39 -8.56 10.29
CA THR A 67 -2.19 -7.48 10.89
C THR A 67 -2.02 -6.18 10.11
N GLY A 68 -3.04 -5.33 10.07
CA GLY A 68 -2.98 -3.99 9.50
C GLY A 68 -1.91 -3.12 10.16
N ALA A 69 -1.67 -3.29 11.46
CA ALA A 69 -0.58 -2.62 12.16
C ALA A 69 0.81 -3.04 11.63
N SER A 70 1.04 -4.34 11.42
CA SER A 70 2.31 -4.81 10.86
C SER A 70 2.46 -4.46 9.38
N ILE A 71 1.37 -4.53 8.60
CA ILE A 71 1.36 -4.07 7.20
C ILE A 71 1.71 -2.58 7.14
N GLN A 72 1.13 -1.76 8.02
CA GLN A 72 1.48 -0.34 8.13
C GLN A 72 2.96 -0.12 8.50
N GLU A 73 3.50 -0.91 9.42
CA GLU A 73 4.92 -0.86 9.78
C GLU A 73 5.82 -1.19 8.58
N GLN A 74 5.49 -2.26 7.84
CA GLN A 74 6.23 -2.69 6.65
C GLN A 74 6.14 -1.68 5.50
N LEU A 75 4.98 -1.04 5.33
CA LEU A 75 4.74 -0.07 4.25
C LEU A 75 5.16 1.36 4.59
N GLY A 76 5.37 1.66 5.88
CA GLY A 76 5.76 2.98 6.37
C GLY A 76 4.69 4.06 6.21
N GLN A 77 3.43 3.68 5.96
CA GLN A 77 2.33 4.60 5.71
C GLN A 77 1.00 4.02 6.21
N PRO A 78 0.00 4.85 6.56
CA PRO A 78 -1.29 4.38 7.03
C PRO A 78 -2.00 3.47 6.02
N VAL A 79 -2.54 2.36 6.50
CA VAL A 79 -3.29 1.40 5.69
C VAL A 79 -4.71 1.33 6.22
N GLU A 80 -5.68 1.47 5.33
CA GLU A 80 -7.07 1.18 5.64
C GLU A 80 -7.37 -0.22 5.09
N ILE A 81 -7.92 -1.11 5.89
CA ILE A 81 -8.33 -2.42 5.38
C ILE A 81 -9.84 -2.36 5.23
N THR A 82 -10.32 -2.13 4.01
CA THR A 82 -11.76 -2.16 3.68
C THR A 82 -12.07 -3.45 2.92
N GLY A 83 -12.67 -4.38 3.64
CA GLY A 83 -13.03 -5.71 3.16
C GLY A 83 -13.46 -6.55 4.36
N ASP A 84 -13.99 -7.74 4.14
CA ASP A 84 -14.35 -8.63 5.25
C ASP A 84 -13.12 -9.24 5.94
N GLY A 85 -11.89 -8.91 5.51
CA GLY A 85 -10.62 -9.44 6.03
C GLY A 85 -10.56 -10.97 5.97
N THR A 86 -11.45 -11.58 5.18
CA THR A 86 -12.04 -12.90 5.39
C THR A 86 -12.71 -13.15 6.75
N TYR A 87 -12.26 -12.61 7.90
CA TYR A 87 -13.09 -12.54 9.12
C TYR A 87 -12.77 -11.33 10.04
N GLY A 88 -13.20 -10.13 9.64
CA GLY A 88 -13.51 -8.96 10.47
C GLY A 88 -12.38 -8.39 11.34
N GLY A 89 -11.84 -7.22 10.95
CA GLY A 89 -10.92 -6.43 11.76
C GLY A 89 -9.71 -5.94 10.98
N ASP A 90 -8.68 -5.51 11.69
CA ASP A 90 -7.38 -5.09 11.16
C ASP A 90 -6.49 -6.29 10.78
N TYR A 91 -7.03 -7.33 10.15
CA TYR A 91 -6.32 -8.59 9.93
C TYR A 91 -6.61 -9.19 8.54
N ILE A 92 -5.56 -9.63 7.85
CA ILE A 92 -5.60 -10.37 6.59
C ILE A 92 -5.34 -11.85 6.92
N GLN A 93 -6.38 -12.68 6.80
CA GLN A 93 -6.32 -14.09 7.24
C GLN A 93 -5.68 -15.03 6.23
N ASP A 94 -5.96 -14.88 4.94
CA ASP A 94 -5.49 -15.81 3.93
C ASP A 94 -5.05 -15.05 2.67
N GLY A 95 -3.90 -15.46 2.12
CA GLY A 95 -3.34 -14.92 0.87
C GLY A 95 -2.17 -13.96 1.08
N ASP A 96 -1.44 -13.73 -0.01
CA ASP A 96 -0.36 -12.76 -0.05
C ASP A 96 -0.90 -11.42 -0.54
N LEU A 97 -0.49 -10.33 0.10
CA LEU A 97 -0.80 -8.97 -0.34
C LEU A 97 0.29 -8.47 -1.30
N LEU A 98 -0.12 -8.07 -2.51
CA LEU A 98 0.77 -7.52 -3.53
C LEU A 98 0.59 -5.99 -3.60
N VAL A 99 1.58 -5.26 -3.07
CA VAL A 99 1.57 -3.80 -3.09
C VAL A 99 2.40 -3.30 -4.27
N PHE A 100 1.73 -2.75 -5.27
CA PHE A 100 2.33 -2.21 -6.49
C PHE A 100 2.73 -0.75 -6.25
N LYS A 101 4.01 -0.44 -6.49
CA LYS A 101 4.58 0.89 -6.27
C LYS A 101 5.15 1.49 -7.55
N ARG A 102 4.97 2.80 -7.70
CA ARG A 102 5.70 3.65 -8.65
C ARG A 102 6.51 4.64 -7.84
N ASP A 103 7.82 4.67 -8.05
CA ASP A 103 8.72 5.68 -7.47
C ASP A 103 8.57 5.85 -5.95
N GLY A 104 8.23 4.75 -5.25
CA GLY A 104 8.01 4.70 -3.81
C GLY A 104 6.55 4.90 -3.37
N GLU A 105 5.69 5.40 -4.26
CA GLU A 105 4.27 5.63 -4.01
C GLU A 105 3.44 4.39 -4.36
N ILE A 106 2.43 4.07 -3.54
CA ILE A 106 1.51 2.96 -3.82
C ILE A 106 0.53 3.38 -4.91
N VAL A 107 0.43 2.60 -5.99
CA VAL A 107 -0.47 2.86 -7.12
C VAL A 107 -1.57 1.80 -7.27
N ARG A 108 -1.36 0.60 -6.74
CA ARG A 108 -2.35 -0.49 -6.63
C ARG A 108 -1.98 -1.38 -5.44
N ARG A 109 -2.97 -2.00 -4.84
CA ARG A 109 -2.91 -2.83 -3.65
C ARG A 109 -3.96 -3.92 -3.77
#